data_AF-A0A1B6KRR5-F1
#
_entry.id   AF-A0A1B6KRR5-F1
#
_cell.length_a   1.000
_cell.length_b   1.000
_cell.length_c   1.000
_cell.angle_alpha   90.00
_cell.angle_beta   90.00
_cell.angle_gamma   90.00
#
_symmetry.space_group_name_H-M   'P 1'
#
loop_
_entity.id
_entity.type
_entity.pdbx_description
1 polymer ?
#
loop_
_entity_poly.entity_id
_entity_poly.type
_entity_poly.pdbx_seq_one_letter_code
_entity_poly.pdbx_strand_id
1 'polypeptide(L)'
;MKFHFCFCPVTFSTADTRSNKEGRVEVSRESKYLSTLAPGKVFGELAILYNCKRTATIKAASDCKLWAIERQCFQTIMMRTGLIRQAEYTDFLKSVPIFKNLPEETLIKISDVLEETFYNEGDYIIRQGARGDTFFIISKGKVKVTIKQPNTEDEKFIRQLRKGDFFGEKALQGDDLRTANIVADDPEGVTCLV
;
A
#
# COMPACT_ATOMS: atom_id res chain seq x y z
N MET A 1 -45.21 -13.37 16.85
CA MET A 1 -44.86 -11.94 16.73
C MET A 1 -44.14 -11.77 15.39
N LYS A 2 -44.83 -11.21 14.39
CA LYS A 2 -44.29 -10.95 13.05
C LYS A 2 -43.29 -9.79 13.14
N PHE A 3 -42.07 -9.97 12.68
CA PHE A 3 -41.18 -8.84 12.34
C PHE A 3 -40.93 -8.85 10.83
N HIS A 4 -41.58 -7.89 10.19
CA HIS A 4 -41.44 -7.51 8.80
C HIS A 4 -40.45 -6.33 8.76
N PHE A 5 -39.64 -6.28 7.70
CA PHE A 5 -38.69 -5.22 7.34
C PHE A 5 -37.43 -5.07 8.23
N CYS A 6 -36.34 -5.72 7.80
CA CYS A 6 -34.99 -5.36 8.22
C CYS A 6 -34.37 -4.45 7.15
N PHE A 7 -34.59 -3.14 7.27
CA PHE A 7 -33.70 -2.15 6.68
C PHE A 7 -32.47 -2.06 7.59
N CYS A 8 -31.36 -2.68 7.19
CA CYS A 8 -30.07 -2.38 7.82
C CYS A 8 -28.92 -2.48 6.78
N PRO A 9 -28.35 -1.35 6.34
CA PRO A 9 -27.21 -1.32 5.44
C PRO A 9 -25.94 -1.52 6.27
N VAL A 10 -25.73 -2.73 6.78
CA VAL A 10 -24.56 -3.05 7.59
C VAL A 10 -23.73 -4.17 6.96
N THR A 11 -22.50 -3.82 6.64
CA THR A 11 -21.45 -4.66 6.06
C THR A 11 -20.16 -4.27 6.76
N PHE A 12 -19.60 -5.12 7.63
CA PHE A 12 -18.16 -5.32 7.81
C PHE A 12 -17.89 -6.38 8.90
N SER A 13 -16.60 -6.70 9.08
CA SER A 13 -16.06 -7.80 9.86
C SER A 13 -15.23 -7.40 11.06
N THR A 14 -15.41 -8.25 12.08
CA THR A 14 -14.46 -8.78 13.06
C THR A 14 -14.03 -7.92 14.22
N ALA A 15 -14.38 -8.49 15.38
CA ALA A 15 -14.08 -8.07 16.72
C ALA A 15 -12.58 -8.05 17.03
N ASP A 16 -12.18 -6.98 17.68
CA ASP A 16 -11.51 -6.98 18.98
C ASP A 16 -10.95 -8.34 19.43
N THR A 17 -9.62 -8.45 19.38
CA THR A 17 -8.84 -9.61 19.81
C THR A 17 -8.82 -9.87 21.31
N ARG A 18 -9.63 -9.17 22.13
CA ARG A 18 -9.69 -9.40 23.57
C ARG A 18 -11.14 -9.53 24.04
N SER A 19 -11.52 -10.77 24.37
CA SER A 19 -12.73 -11.13 25.13
C SER A 19 -14.08 -11.03 24.39
N ASN A 20 -14.38 -11.97 23.49
CA ASN A 20 -15.45 -12.97 23.62
C ASN A 20 -15.59 -13.76 22.29
N LYS A 21 -15.34 -15.07 22.30
CA LYS A 21 -15.27 -15.93 21.10
C LYS A 21 -16.66 -16.48 20.69
N GLU A 22 -17.73 -15.75 20.92
CA GLU A 22 -19.10 -16.26 20.78
C GLU A 22 -19.92 -15.36 19.85
N GLY A 23 -20.47 -15.97 18.80
CA GLY A 23 -21.17 -15.27 17.71
C GLY A 23 -20.98 -15.98 16.38
N ARG A 24 -21.99 -16.70 15.91
CA ARG A 24 -22.02 -17.35 14.58
C ARG A 24 -23.18 -16.80 13.76
N VAL A 25 -22.93 -16.63 12.47
CA VAL A 25 -23.97 -16.24 11.51
C VAL A 25 -24.07 -17.26 10.39
N GLU A 26 -25.28 -17.56 9.97
CA GLU A 26 -25.58 -18.44 8.84
C GLU A 26 -25.82 -17.62 7.57
N VAL A 27 -25.25 -18.09 6.48
CA VAL A 27 -25.38 -17.51 5.14
C VAL A 27 -26.29 -18.42 4.32
N SER A 28 -27.31 -17.83 3.71
CA SER A 28 -28.25 -18.53 2.84
C SER A 28 -28.55 -17.73 1.59
N ARG A 29 -28.89 -18.40 0.48
CA ARG A 29 -29.35 -17.76 -0.76
C ARG A 29 -30.51 -18.56 -1.30
N GLU A 30 -31.60 -17.89 -1.67
CA GLU A 30 -32.83 -18.55 -2.16
C GLU A 30 -33.31 -19.66 -1.20
N SER A 31 -33.22 -19.39 0.11
CA SER A 31 -33.56 -20.33 1.19
C SER A 31 -32.68 -21.59 1.28
N LYS A 32 -31.60 -21.68 0.51
CA LYS A 32 -30.58 -22.74 0.61
C LYS A 32 -29.44 -22.29 1.51
N TYR A 33 -29.10 -23.12 2.51
CA TYR A 33 -27.92 -22.93 3.35
C TYR A 33 -26.65 -23.01 2.50
N LEU A 34 -25.75 -22.04 2.69
CA LEU A 34 -24.45 -22.00 2.03
C LEU A 34 -23.32 -22.29 3.01
N SER A 35 -23.26 -21.56 4.12
CA SER A 35 -22.18 -21.68 5.10
C SER A 35 -22.53 -21.01 6.43
N THR A 36 -21.70 -21.26 7.45
CA THR A 36 -21.72 -20.56 8.73
C THR A 36 -20.41 -19.80 8.90
N LEU A 37 -20.48 -18.52 9.23
CA LEU A 37 -19.31 -17.67 9.49
C LEU A 37 -19.06 -17.56 10.99
N ALA A 38 -17.81 -17.74 11.36
CA ALA A 38 -17.29 -17.56 12.71
C ALA A 38 -16.78 -16.12 12.93
N PRO A 39 -16.53 -15.71 14.18
CA PRO A 39 -15.80 -14.48 14.46
C PRO A 39 -14.45 -14.52 13.73
N GLY A 40 -14.02 -13.39 13.17
CA GLY A 40 -12.86 -13.34 12.27
C GLY A 40 -13.19 -13.29 10.77
N LYS A 41 -14.47 -13.34 10.34
CA LYS A 41 -14.85 -13.28 8.91
C LYS A 41 -15.66 -12.05 8.50
N VAL A 42 -15.31 -11.49 7.33
CA VAL A 42 -16.03 -10.40 6.60
C VAL A 42 -17.18 -10.97 5.79
N PHE A 43 -18.29 -10.24 5.76
CA PHE A 43 -19.39 -10.48 4.84
C PHE A 43 -20.02 -9.17 4.34
N GLY A 44 -20.51 -9.21 3.10
CA GLY A 44 -21.19 -8.10 2.44
C GLY A 44 -20.25 -7.06 1.83
N GLU A 45 -18.95 -7.34 1.77
CA GLU A 45 -17.91 -6.58 1.08
C GLU A 45 -18.27 -6.28 -0.39
N LEU A 46 -18.97 -7.20 -1.07
CA LEU A 46 -19.41 -7.01 -2.45
C LEU A 46 -20.39 -5.84 -2.60
N ALA A 47 -21.20 -5.55 -1.57
CA ALA A 47 -22.09 -4.41 -1.59
C ALA A 47 -21.32 -3.09 -1.51
N ILE A 48 -20.13 -3.10 -0.92
CA ILE A 48 -19.26 -1.93 -0.86
C ILE A 48 -18.46 -1.79 -2.17
N LEU A 49 -17.89 -2.89 -2.68
CA LEU A 49 -16.98 -2.87 -3.83
C LEU A 49 -17.70 -2.71 -5.18
N TYR A 50 -18.82 -3.39 -5.39
CA TYR A 50 -19.45 -3.51 -6.72
C TYR A 50 -20.84 -2.88 -6.81
N ASN A 51 -21.23 -2.06 -5.83
CA ASN A 51 -22.57 -1.44 -5.75
C ASN A 51 -23.73 -2.44 -5.97
N CYS A 52 -23.53 -3.71 -5.59
CA CYS A 52 -24.51 -4.77 -5.81
C CYS A 52 -25.57 -4.82 -4.71
N LYS A 53 -26.77 -5.29 -5.06
CA LYS A 53 -27.79 -5.68 -4.07
C LYS A 53 -27.28 -6.89 -3.28
N ARG A 54 -27.81 -7.08 -2.07
CA ARG A 54 -27.47 -8.23 -1.20
C ARG A 54 -27.60 -9.54 -2.00
N THR A 55 -26.51 -10.28 -2.11
CA THR A 55 -26.41 -11.54 -2.88
C THR A 55 -26.80 -12.77 -2.05
N ALA A 56 -26.79 -12.63 -0.72
CA ALA A 56 -27.13 -13.65 0.24
C ALA A 56 -27.79 -13.02 1.48
N THR A 57 -28.59 -13.83 2.17
CA THR A 57 -29.23 -13.51 3.45
C THR A 57 -28.36 -14.01 4.58
N ILE A 58 -28.11 -13.14 5.56
CA ILE A 58 -27.37 -13.46 6.79
C ILE A 58 -28.36 -13.55 7.94
N LYS A 59 -28.30 -14.64 8.71
CA LYS A 59 -29.10 -14.85 9.91
C LYS A 59 -28.19 -15.13 11.10
N ALA A 60 -28.47 -14.52 12.25
CA ALA A 60 -27.75 -14.85 13.48
C ALA A 60 -28.10 -16.29 13.90
N ALA A 61 -27.08 -17.12 14.10
CA ALA A 61 -27.22 -18.50 14.58
C ALA A 61 -27.04 -18.57 16.10
N SER A 62 -26.32 -17.61 16.67
CA SER A 62 -26.18 -17.38 18.11
C SER A 62 -26.25 -15.89 18.41
N ASP A 63 -26.19 -15.50 19.68
CA ASP A 63 -26.01 -14.10 20.06
C ASP A 63 -24.73 -13.55 19.43
N CYS A 64 -24.86 -12.45 18.68
CA CYS A 64 -23.78 -11.87 17.90
C CYS A 64 -23.66 -10.37 18.20
N LYS A 65 -22.43 -9.91 18.41
CA LYS A 65 -22.10 -8.48 18.38
C LYS A 65 -21.34 -8.18 17.10
N LEU A 66 -21.85 -7.25 16.30
CA LEU A 66 -21.31 -6.93 14.98
C LEU A 66 -20.88 -5.46 14.95
N TRP A 67 -19.76 -5.20 14.27
CA TRP A 67 -19.34 -3.86 13.88
C TRP A 67 -19.80 -3.60 12.45
N ALA A 68 -20.24 -2.38 12.16
CA ALA A 68 -20.72 -2.01 10.86
C ALA A 68 -20.12 -0.68 10.39
N ILE A 69 -19.81 -0.61 9.11
CA ILE A 69 -19.47 0.63 8.43
C ILE A 69 -20.47 0.86 7.30
N GLU A 70 -20.96 2.09 7.20
CA GLU A 70 -21.83 2.49 6.10
C GLU A 70 -21.00 2.66 4.82
N ARG A 71 -21.60 2.36 3.67
CA ARG A 71 -20.92 2.49 2.37
C ARG A 71 -20.37 3.89 2.15
N GLN A 72 -21.15 4.93 2.47
CA GLN A 72 -20.73 6.31 2.31
C GLN A 72 -19.51 6.63 3.20
N CYS A 73 -19.50 6.16 4.45
CA CYS A 73 -18.34 6.28 5.33
C CYS A 73 -17.11 5.56 4.75
N PHE A 74 -17.26 4.32 4.27
CA PHE A 74 -16.15 3.58 3.68
C PHE A 74 -15.60 4.25 2.41
N GLN A 75 -16.47 4.66 1.49
CA GLN A 75 -16.09 5.39 0.27
C GLN A 75 -15.40 6.71 0.62
N THR A 76 -15.92 7.46 1.58
CA THR A 76 -15.32 8.72 2.05
C THR A 76 -13.94 8.48 2.64
N ILE A 77 -13.76 7.44 3.45
CA ILE A 77 -12.46 7.11 4.07
C ILE A 77 -11.45 6.68 3.00
N MET A 78 -11.83 5.81 2.05
CA MET A 78 -10.94 5.41 0.96
C MET A 78 -10.53 6.59 0.07
N MET A 79 -11.50 7.45 -0.31
CA MET A 79 -11.19 8.64 -1.10
C MET A 79 -10.29 9.61 -0.33
N ARG A 80 -10.60 9.87 0.95
CA ARG A 80 -9.79 10.77 1.79
C ARG A 80 -8.38 10.24 1.99
N THR A 81 -8.21 8.95 2.26
CA THR A 81 -6.88 8.35 2.42
C THR A 81 -6.06 8.43 1.14
N GLY A 82 -6.68 8.22 -0.03
CA GLY A 82 -6.04 8.45 -1.33
C GLY A 82 -5.61 9.90 -1.53
N LEU A 83 -6.51 10.86 -1.28
CA LEU A 83 -6.21 12.29 -1.42
C LEU A 83 -5.14 12.78 -0.44
N ILE A 84 -5.15 12.29 0.81
CA ILE A 84 -4.13 12.61 1.81
C ILE A 84 -2.76 12.08 1.35
N ARG A 85 -2.69 10.81 0.91
CA ARG A 85 -1.45 10.21 0.41
C ARG A 85 -0.92 10.95 -0.82
N GLN A 86 -1.80 11.31 -1.76
CA GLN A 86 -1.45 12.09 -2.94
C GLN A 86 -0.88 13.45 -2.56
N ALA A 87 -1.51 14.16 -1.61
CA ALA A 87 -1.03 15.44 -1.11
C ALA A 87 0.36 15.30 -0.45
N GLU A 88 0.55 14.30 0.42
CA GLU A 88 1.82 14.02 1.08
C GLU A 88 2.95 13.74 0.08
N TYR A 89 2.69 12.92 -0.93
CA TYR A 89 3.67 12.63 -1.99
C TYR A 89 3.94 13.84 -2.87
N THR A 90 2.92 14.62 -3.22
CA THR A 90 3.08 15.85 -4.00
C THR A 90 3.95 16.85 -3.26
N ASP A 91 3.71 17.06 -1.97
CA ASP A 91 4.51 17.95 -1.13
C ASP A 91 5.93 17.43 -0.93
N PHE A 92 6.11 16.11 -0.80
CA PHE A 92 7.43 15.51 -0.76
C PHE A 92 8.19 15.72 -2.07
N LEU A 93 7.56 15.51 -3.23
CA LEU A 93 8.17 15.74 -4.55
C LEU A 93 8.60 17.20 -4.73
N LYS A 94 7.80 18.17 -4.26
CA LYS A 94 8.18 19.59 -4.26
C LYS A 94 9.48 19.86 -3.50
N SER A 95 9.81 19.05 -2.49
CA SER A 95 11.05 19.18 -1.71
C SER A 95 12.28 18.60 -2.42
N VAL A 96 12.09 17.76 -3.44
CA VAL A 96 13.19 17.12 -4.18
C VAL A 96 13.71 18.06 -5.28
N PRO A 97 15.02 18.37 -5.33
CA PRO A 97 15.58 19.37 -6.25
C PRO A 97 15.26 19.14 -7.74
N ILE A 98 15.23 17.88 -8.21
CA ILE A 98 14.96 17.55 -9.61
C ILE A 98 13.52 17.86 -10.04
N PHE A 99 12.58 17.86 -9.10
CA PHE A 99 11.14 18.07 -9.35
C PHE A 99 10.68 19.49 -9.02
N LYS A 100 11.54 20.32 -8.41
CA LYS A 100 11.18 21.67 -7.94
C LYS A 100 10.63 22.60 -9.03
N ASN A 101 11.05 22.42 -10.28
CA ASN A 101 10.65 23.27 -11.41
C ASN A 101 9.49 22.67 -12.23
N LEU A 102 8.95 21.52 -11.83
CA LEU A 102 7.81 20.94 -12.54
C LEU A 102 6.49 21.63 -12.14
N PRO A 103 5.55 21.78 -13.09
CA PRO A 103 4.20 22.24 -12.77
C PRO A 103 3.52 21.32 -11.76
N GLU A 104 2.68 21.90 -10.89
CA GLU A 104 1.96 21.14 -9.86
C GLU A 104 1.08 20.04 -10.45
N GLU A 105 0.42 20.29 -11.59
CA GLU A 105 -0.35 19.26 -12.31
C GLU A 105 0.49 18.04 -12.71
N THR A 106 1.77 18.24 -13.05
CA THR A 106 2.68 17.14 -13.37
C THR A 106 3.08 16.38 -12.11
N LEU A 107 3.32 17.08 -11.00
CA LEU A 107 3.63 16.45 -9.71
C LEU A 107 2.46 15.60 -9.20
N ILE A 108 1.22 16.05 -9.39
CA ILE A 108 0.01 15.29 -9.05
C ILE A 108 -0.06 14.00 -9.88
N LYS A 109 0.21 14.06 -11.19
CA LYS A 109 0.23 12.87 -12.05
C LYS A 109 1.32 11.88 -11.66
N ILE A 110 2.49 12.38 -11.25
CA ILE A 110 3.58 11.54 -10.76
C ILE A 110 3.17 10.90 -9.42
N SER A 111 2.64 11.68 -8.48
CA SER A 111 2.24 11.17 -7.16
C SER A 111 1.13 10.13 -7.22
N ASP A 112 0.28 10.16 -8.24
CA ASP A 112 -0.76 9.14 -8.49
C ASP A 112 -0.20 7.77 -8.89
N VAL A 113 0.99 7.72 -9.47
CA VAL A 113 1.61 6.46 -9.96
C VAL A 113 2.78 5.98 -9.09
N LEU A 114 3.21 6.79 -8.11
CA LEU A 114 4.32 6.42 -7.23
C LEU A 114 3.94 5.25 -6.32
N GLU A 115 4.83 4.26 -6.28
CA GLU A 115 4.71 3.12 -5.38
C GLU A 115 5.77 3.18 -4.28
N GLU A 116 5.41 2.75 -3.08
CA GLU A 116 6.32 2.70 -1.94
C GLU A 116 6.92 1.31 -1.82
N THR A 117 8.25 1.22 -1.81
CA THR A 117 9.00 -0.03 -1.68
C THR A 117 9.92 0.02 -0.47
N PHE A 118 10.02 -1.09 0.24
CA PHE A 118 10.83 -1.23 1.46
C PHE A 118 11.97 -2.23 1.24
N TYR A 119 13.15 -1.87 1.75
CA TYR A 119 14.37 -2.66 1.67
C TYR A 119 15.00 -2.78 3.06
N ASN A 120 15.46 -3.98 3.42
CA ASN A 120 16.15 -4.22 4.69
C ASN A 120 17.61 -3.75 4.61
N GLU A 121 18.25 -3.58 5.76
CA GLU A 121 19.69 -3.29 5.82
C GLU A 121 20.51 -4.32 5.01
N GLY A 122 21.39 -3.82 4.13
CA GLY A 122 22.22 -4.66 3.27
C GLY A 122 21.58 -5.10 1.94
N ASP A 123 20.28 -4.85 1.73
CA ASP A 123 19.63 -5.18 0.47
C ASP A 123 20.19 -4.32 -0.68
N TYR A 124 20.43 -4.96 -1.83
CA TYR A 124 20.81 -4.27 -3.07
C TYR A 124 19.54 -3.79 -3.78
N ILE A 125 19.32 -2.49 -3.76
CA ILE A 125 18.23 -1.83 -4.50
C ILE A 125 18.58 -1.77 -5.99
N ILE A 126 19.85 -1.48 -6.29
CA ILE A 126 20.40 -1.51 -7.65
C ILE A 126 21.72 -2.25 -7.63
N ARG A 127 21.95 -3.08 -8.66
CA ARG A 127 23.24 -3.70 -8.94
C ARG A 127 23.90 -3.05 -10.15
N GLN A 128 25.17 -2.72 -10.03
CA GLN A 128 25.99 -2.21 -11.11
C GLN A 128 25.99 -3.20 -12.29
N GLY A 129 25.86 -2.68 -13.51
CA GLY A 129 25.80 -3.46 -14.74
C GLY A 129 24.44 -4.11 -15.01
N ALA A 130 23.51 -4.09 -14.07
CA ALA A 130 22.14 -4.53 -14.34
C ALA A 130 21.46 -3.56 -15.31
N ARG A 131 20.51 -4.06 -16.10
CA ARG A 131 19.58 -3.22 -16.85
C ARG A 131 18.43 -2.79 -15.95
N GLY A 132 17.98 -1.55 -16.09
CA GLY A 132 16.76 -1.11 -15.44
C GLY A 132 16.43 0.34 -15.76
N ASP A 133 15.15 0.59 -15.97
CA ASP A 133 14.53 1.87 -16.34
C ASP A 133 13.87 2.57 -15.13
N THR A 134 14.05 2.02 -13.94
CA THR A 134 13.38 2.51 -12.73
C THR A 134 14.11 3.70 -12.11
N PHE A 135 13.38 4.70 -11.65
CA PHE A 135 13.88 5.84 -10.88
C PHE A 135 13.42 5.72 -9.43
N PHE A 136 14.29 6.07 -8.48
CA PHE A 136 13.99 5.91 -7.06
C PHE A 136 14.23 7.22 -6.31
N ILE A 137 13.33 7.52 -5.37
CA ILE A 137 13.45 8.64 -4.43
C ILE A 137 13.46 8.08 -3.02
N ILE A 138 14.43 8.45 -2.19
CA ILE A 138 14.50 7.97 -0.81
C ILE A 138 13.51 8.76 0.05
N SER A 139 12.47 8.11 0.57
CA SER A 139 11.49 8.73 1.47
C SER A 139 11.86 8.56 2.94
N LYS A 140 12.54 7.45 3.30
CA LYS A 140 13.05 7.17 4.65
C LYS A 140 14.34 6.35 4.61
N GLY A 141 15.23 6.58 5.58
CA GLY A 141 16.48 5.85 5.73
C GLY A 141 17.61 6.43 4.89
N LYS A 142 18.66 5.63 4.71
CA LYS A 142 19.87 5.99 3.97
C LYS A 142 20.43 4.79 3.21
N VAL A 143 21.02 5.06 2.05
CA VAL A 143 21.65 4.06 1.19
C VAL A 143 23.09 4.44 0.95
N LYS A 144 23.96 3.45 0.76
CA LYS A 144 25.33 3.67 0.30
C LYS A 144 25.44 3.36 -1.19
N VAL A 145 26.20 4.20 -1.88
CA VAL A 145 26.55 4.03 -3.29
C VAL A 145 27.94 3.42 -3.33
N THR A 146 28.06 2.24 -3.95
CA THR A 146 29.33 1.55 -4.14
C THR A 146 29.57 1.27 -5.62
N ILE A 147 30.84 1.20 -6.02
CA ILE A 147 31.23 0.83 -7.38
C ILE A 147 32.20 -0.35 -7.29
N LYS A 148 31.88 -1.44 -7.97
CA LYS A 148 32.77 -2.58 -8.14
C LYS A 148 33.96 -2.16 -9.01
N GLN A 149 35.17 -2.35 -8.49
CA GLN A 149 36.38 -2.02 -9.26
C GLN A 149 36.67 -3.08 -10.34
N PRO A 150 37.32 -2.70 -11.45
CA PRO A 150 37.74 -3.65 -12.47
C PRO A 150 38.71 -4.68 -11.87
N ASN A 151 38.50 -5.96 -12.18
CA ASN A 151 39.37 -7.08 -11.80
C ASN A 151 39.48 -7.37 -10.29
N THR A 152 38.59 -6.84 -9.45
CA THR A 152 38.48 -7.22 -8.04
C THR A 152 37.03 -7.50 -7.65
N GLU A 153 36.83 -8.23 -6.55
CA GLU A 153 35.52 -8.35 -5.91
C GLU A 153 35.22 -7.19 -4.96
N ASP A 154 36.21 -6.31 -4.73
CA ASP A 154 36.08 -5.19 -3.82
C ASP A 154 35.16 -4.10 -4.38
N GLU A 155 34.28 -3.61 -3.52
CA GLU A 155 33.40 -2.49 -3.80
C GLU A 155 33.93 -1.22 -3.14
N LYS A 156 34.17 -0.18 -3.93
CA LYS A 156 34.59 1.13 -3.43
C LYS A 156 33.37 1.94 -3.01
N PHE A 157 33.34 2.37 -1.75
CA PHE A 157 32.37 3.36 -1.29
C PHE A 157 32.57 4.70 -1.99
N ILE A 158 31.47 5.26 -2.53
CA ILE A 158 31.48 6.55 -3.24
C ILE A 158 30.87 7.64 -2.37
N ARG A 159 29.63 7.43 -1.92
CA ARG A 159 28.88 8.37 -1.09
C ARG A 159 27.68 7.69 -0.44
N GLN A 160 27.05 8.39 0.49
CA GLN A 160 25.77 8.01 1.08
C GLN A 160 24.68 8.96 0.60
N LEU A 161 23.48 8.43 0.38
CA LEU A 161 22.28 9.19 0.03
C LEU A 161 21.24 9.00 1.14
N ARG A 162 20.42 10.01 1.38
CA ARG A 162 19.43 10.05 2.46
C ARG A 162 18.08 10.54 1.95
N LYS A 163 17.10 10.64 2.84
CA LYS A 163 15.77 11.20 2.54
C LYS A 163 15.86 12.47 1.68
N GLY A 164 15.12 12.46 0.57
CA GLY A 164 15.07 13.55 -0.42
C GLY A 164 16.08 13.43 -1.56
N ASP A 165 17.11 12.58 -1.42
CA ASP A 165 17.99 12.21 -2.52
C ASP A 165 17.31 11.18 -3.42
N PHE A 166 17.79 11.08 -4.66
CA PHE A 166 17.30 10.16 -5.68
C PHE A 166 18.45 9.46 -6.40
N PHE A 167 18.14 8.37 -7.09
CA PHE A 167 19.08 7.61 -7.89
C PHE A 167 18.38 6.84 -9.01
N GLY A 168 19.17 6.44 -10.02
CA GLY A 168 18.68 5.67 -11.17
C GLY A 168 18.28 6.52 -12.36
N GLU A 169 18.42 7.85 -12.26
CA GLU A 169 18.13 8.84 -13.29
C GLU A 169 18.94 8.65 -14.57
N LYS A 170 20.18 8.15 -14.45
CA LYS A 170 21.07 7.94 -15.60
C LYS A 170 20.56 6.86 -16.55
N ALA A 171 19.89 5.84 -16.02
CA ALA A 171 19.40 4.76 -16.85
C ALA A 171 18.24 5.22 -17.76
N LEU A 172 17.49 6.25 -17.35
CA LEU A 172 16.45 6.88 -18.17
C LEU A 172 17.00 7.69 -19.35
N GLN A 173 18.31 7.97 -19.40
CA GLN A 173 18.92 8.88 -20.39
C GLN A 173 19.61 8.17 -21.57
N GLY A 174 19.57 6.83 -21.66
CA GLY A 174 19.78 6.14 -22.93
C GLY A 174 20.62 4.87 -22.97
N ASP A 175 21.30 4.45 -21.89
CA ASP A 175 22.15 3.23 -21.92
C ASP A 175 21.54 2.06 -21.12
N ASP A 176 20.41 2.27 -20.43
CA ASP A 176 19.67 1.36 -19.52
C ASP A 176 20.51 0.64 -18.43
N LEU A 177 21.83 0.80 -18.45
CA LEU A 177 22.78 0.13 -17.58
C LEU A 177 23.04 0.95 -16.33
N ARG A 178 23.00 0.26 -15.19
CA ARG A 178 23.26 0.86 -13.88
C ARG A 178 24.75 1.04 -13.67
N THR A 179 25.19 2.26 -13.40
CA THR A 179 26.64 2.59 -13.28
C THR A 179 27.24 2.30 -11.91
N ALA A 180 26.42 2.02 -10.90
CA ALA A 180 26.83 1.79 -9.52
C ALA A 180 25.84 0.87 -8.80
N ASN A 181 26.27 0.27 -7.70
CA ASN A 181 25.39 -0.40 -6.76
C ASN A 181 24.75 0.64 -5.84
N ILE A 182 23.52 0.36 -5.43
CA ILE A 182 22.82 1.08 -4.37
C ILE A 182 22.40 0.06 -3.32
N VAL A 183 22.91 0.21 -2.11
CA VAL A 183 22.71 -0.75 -1.01
C VAL A 183 22.06 -0.04 0.16
N ALA A 184 20.99 -0.61 0.70
CA ALA A 184 20.35 -0.11 1.92
C ALA A 184 21.35 -0.16 3.10
N ASP A 185 21.43 0.95 3.84
CA ASP A 185 22.46 1.18 4.85
C ASP A 185 21.86 1.79 6.12
N ASP A 186 20.64 1.39 6.46
CA ASP A 186 19.91 1.85 7.63
C ASP A 186 19.40 0.64 8.45
N PRO A 187 19.64 0.58 9.78
CA PRO A 187 19.17 -0.52 10.62
C PRO A 187 17.65 -0.68 10.66
N GLU A 188 16.88 0.41 10.43
CA GLU A 188 15.42 0.35 10.35
C GLU A 188 14.90 0.00 8.94
N GLY A 189 15.82 -0.21 7.99
CA GLY A 189 15.53 -0.34 6.58
C GLY A 189 15.32 1.00 5.86
N VAL A 190 15.18 0.91 4.55
CA VAL A 190 15.07 2.05 3.64
C VAL A 190 13.74 1.95 2.89
N THR A 191 13.05 3.08 2.81
CA THR A 191 11.85 3.22 1.99
C THR A 191 12.15 4.10 0.79
N CYS A 192 11.79 3.61 -0.39
CA CYS A 192 11.88 4.35 -1.64
C CYS A 192 10.51 4.53 -2.29
N LEU A 193 10.30 5.68 -2.92
CA LEU A 193 9.24 5.89 -3.89
C LEU A 193 9.78 5.56 -5.28
N VAL A 194 8.98 4.84 -6.06
CA VAL A 194 9.32 4.26 -7.37
C VAL A 194 8.30 4.67 -8.41
#